data_AF-A0A2H3TH52-F1
#
_entry.id   AF-A0A2H3TH52-F1
#
_cell.length_a   1.000
_cell.length_b   1.000
_cell.length_c   1.000
_cell.angle_alpha   90.00
_cell.angle_beta   90.00
_cell.angle_gamma   90.00
#
_symmetry.space_group_name_H-M   'P 1'
#
loop_
_entity.id
_entity.type
_entity.pdbx_description
1 polymer ?
#
loop_
_entity_poly.entity_id
_entity_poly.type
_entity_poly.pdbx_seq_one_letter_code
_entity_poly.pdbx_strand_id
1 'polypeptide(L)'
;MTVVNIARRDVEPSQSEDLDGLHLFDVNIARDHDGTSRIGSNTSVAIRPLLLLATGAPGHIEPPNGGDWVNEHVQDMMSVLQTQMNSPSDFYGEKVVIRIAEQPWFNKDNSEDHNTEDHMSMQRVLWEFLERLEVWEPTMRPIEVSVLQSLATGTPQHLSQDYKGSKAAEQENEGQRRVLVLSCRAPGRSTHASELSRPVSRIILQAIGDPTKVIFVRPGSFSALKTELESHPKGYFTAIHLDMLLVHKRPRKSDPEVPRIYFQFVNQNKSEVIEEDLKAVDKVAALLLLHGVQDVVIVPCPHARSAVETAATVLLSGGIQTVVTSAYHITENGIEAFVRSLYTGYIHQKLPLEEAARTARQCLRGSEVDERMPICDFVALTYVKPEWLPSISLDIDYKSLKQEQSYPNNLQGREHDIVHIESILLLGKPLPLLIYGMSGIGKTALLNHLCSWWKASGMIEDAIHIHLSLSEPFNKDNMIQQLQRHFVPNSTLDSEDTCSLYEHFESHKCLIMIDDLDSANFNRQ
;
A
#
# COMPACT_ATOMS: atom_id res chain seq x y z
N MET A 1 -8.75 -10.82 -26.87
CA MET A 1 -7.94 -10.85 -25.63
C MET A 1 -7.23 -12.19 -25.55
N THR A 2 -5.93 -12.15 -25.30
CA THR A 2 -5.08 -13.34 -25.18
C THR A 2 -4.54 -13.44 -23.76
N VAL A 3 -4.64 -14.62 -23.16
CA VAL A 3 -4.12 -14.90 -21.81
C VAL A 3 -2.93 -15.84 -21.94
N VAL A 4 -1.79 -15.43 -21.40
CA VAL A 4 -0.56 -16.23 -21.33
C VAL A 4 -0.38 -16.66 -19.88
N ASN A 5 -0.50 -17.95 -19.60
CA ASN A 5 -0.22 -18.51 -18.28
C ASN A 5 1.20 -19.05 -18.26
N ILE A 6 1.97 -18.64 -17.26
CA ILE A 6 3.36 -19.00 -17.06
C ILE A 6 3.49 -19.54 -15.64
N ALA A 7 3.88 -20.81 -15.48
CA ALA A 7 4.07 -21.42 -14.17
C ALA A 7 5.53 -21.84 -13.99
N ARG A 8 6.17 -21.44 -12.88
CA ARG A 8 7.51 -21.91 -12.55
C ARG A 8 7.43 -23.39 -12.19
N ARG A 9 8.28 -24.22 -12.81
CA ARG A 9 8.39 -25.63 -12.46
C ARG A 9 9.42 -25.82 -11.36
N ASP A 10 9.08 -26.64 -10.36
CA ASP A 10 10.04 -27.11 -9.37
C ASP A 10 10.97 -28.14 -10.03
N VAL A 11 12.27 -27.86 -9.96
CA VAL A 11 13.31 -28.73 -10.50
C VAL A 11 13.84 -29.58 -9.35
N GLU A 12 13.88 -30.90 -9.53
CA GLU A 12 14.49 -31.78 -8.53
C GLU A 12 15.98 -31.45 -8.37
N PRO A 13 16.57 -31.64 -7.17
CA PRO A 13 17.98 -31.30 -6.93
C PRO A 13 18.96 -31.93 -7.94
N SER A 14 18.64 -33.13 -8.44
CA SER A 14 19.41 -33.85 -9.46
C SER A 14 19.42 -33.18 -10.85
N GLN A 15 18.40 -32.38 -11.18
CA GLN A 15 18.29 -31.64 -12.44
C GLN A 15 18.81 -30.20 -12.32
N SER A 16 19.08 -29.72 -11.11
CA SER A 16 19.53 -28.35 -10.86
C SER A 16 20.98 -28.10 -11.31
N GLU A 17 21.84 -29.11 -11.26
CA GLU A 17 23.25 -29.02 -11.72
C GLU A 17 23.35 -28.87 -13.25
N ASP A 18 22.38 -29.40 -14.00
CA ASP A 18 22.37 -29.36 -15.47
C ASP A 18 21.81 -28.03 -16.04
N LEU A 19 21.11 -27.23 -15.23
CA LEU A 19 20.41 -26.01 -15.68
C LEU A 19 21.24 -24.73 -15.61
N ASP A 20 22.47 -24.77 -15.08
CA ASP A 20 23.40 -23.62 -14.98
C ASP A 20 22.74 -22.32 -14.46
N GLY A 21 21.86 -22.44 -13.45
CA GLY A 21 21.15 -21.31 -12.86
C GLY A 21 19.94 -20.77 -13.64
N LEU A 22 19.49 -21.44 -14.70
CA LEU A 22 18.26 -21.10 -15.42
C LEU A 22 17.00 -21.49 -14.62
N HIS A 23 15.94 -20.70 -14.74
CA HIS A 23 14.62 -21.03 -14.21
C HIS A 23 13.77 -21.70 -15.29
N LEU A 24 13.12 -22.81 -14.96
CA LEU A 24 12.24 -23.54 -15.86
C LEU A 24 10.78 -23.11 -15.66
N PHE A 25 10.10 -22.82 -16.76
CA PHE A 25 8.70 -22.39 -16.78
C PHE A 25 7.88 -23.25 -17.75
N ASP A 26 6.64 -23.51 -17.38
CA ASP A 26 5.61 -24.05 -18.25
C ASP A 26 4.74 -22.91 -18.77
N VAL A 27 4.66 -22.79 -20.10
CA VAL A 27 3.91 -21.72 -20.76
C VAL A 27 2.69 -22.31 -21.47
N ASN A 28 1.53 -21.69 -21.27
CA ASN A 28 0.27 -22.03 -21.92
C ASN A 28 -0.45 -20.75 -22.38
N ILE A 29 -0.73 -20.64 -23.67
CA ILE A 29 -1.44 -19.51 -24.26
C ILE A 29 -2.88 -19.91 -24.56
N ALA A 30 -3.83 -19.18 -23.98
CA ALA A 30 -5.26 -19.32 -24.23
C ALA A 30 -5.80 -18.05 -24.94
N ARG A 31 -6.65 -18.24 -25.95
CA ARG A 31 -7.38 -17.13 -26.62
C ARG A 31 -8.86 -17.24 -26.34
N ASP A 32 -9.48 -16.11 -26.05
CA ASP A 32 -10.90 -16.04 -25.69
C ASP A 32 -11.82 -15.77 -26.90
N HIS A 33 -11.39 -16.15 -28.11
CA HIS A 33 -12.08 -15.73 -29.34
C HIS A 33 -13.26 -16.61 -29.77
N ASP A 34 -13.54 -17.76 -29.14
CA ASP A 34 -14.64 -18.63 -29.64
C ASP A 34 -15.22 -19.67 -28.64
N GLY A 35 -15.05 -19.51 -27.32
CA GLY A 35 -15.54 -20.51 -26.35
C GLY A 35 -14.89 -21.91 -26.45
N THR A 36 -14.07 -22.14 -27.46
CA THR A 36 -13.12 -23.24 -27.56
C THR A 36 -11.76 -22.72 -27.11
N SER A 37 -11.40 -22.96 -25.84
CA SER A 37 -10.03 -22.80 -25.37
C SER A 37 -9.12 -23.71 -26.20
N ARG A 38 -8.41 -23.16 -27.19
CA ARG A 38 -7.28 -23.87 -27.78
C ARG A 38 -6.15 -23.82 -26.77
N ILE A 39 -6.03 -24.90 -25.99
CA ILE A 39 -4.86 -25.12 -25.13
C ILE A 39 -3.67 -25.29 -26.08
N GLY A 40 -2.77 -24.30 -26.12
CA GLY A 40 -1.47 -24.48 -26.74
C GLY A 40 -0.73 -25.65 -26.08
N SER A 41 0.15 -26.33 -26.81
CA SER A 41 0.99 -27.39 -26.23
C SER A 41 1.76 -26.83 -25.03
N ASN A 42 1.60 -27.43 -23.85
CA ASN A 42 2.43 -27.11 -22.69
C ASN A 42 3.89 -27.35 -23.07
N THR A 43 4.68 -26.28 -23.14
CA THR A 43 6.11 -26.36 -23.43
C THR A 43 6.87 -25.80 -22.25
N SER A 44 7.93 -26.52 -21.88
CA SER A 44 8.84 -26.10 -20.84
C SER A 44 9.99 -25.32 -21.43
N VAL A 45 10.27 -24.16 -20.84
CA VAL A 45 11.27 -23.21 -21.33
C VAL A 45 12.17 -22.79 -20.18
N ALA A 46 13.46 -22.64 -20.47
CA ALA A 46 14.45 -22.19 -19.51
C ALA A 46 14.78 -20.72 -19.78
N ILE A 47 14.64 -19.88 -18.76
CA ILE A 47 14.92 -18.44 -18.84
C ILE A 47 15.95 -18.08 -17.79
N ARG A 48 16.92 -17.25 -18.15
CA ARG A 48 17.91 -16.75 -17.21
C ARG A 48 17.26 -15.77 -16.25
N PRO A 49 17.26 -16.03 -14.94
CA PRO A 49 16.83 -15.04 -13.97
C PRO A 49 17.91 -13.96 -13.81
N LEU A 50 17.49 -12.74 -13.49
CA LEU A 50 18.38 -11.65 -13.15
C LEU A 50 18.62 -11.65 -11.65
N LEU A 51 19.89 -11.58 -11.27
CA LEU A 51 20.28 -11.34 -9.89
C LEU A 51 20.16 -9.84 -9.60
N LEU A 52 19.14 -9.46 -8.84
CA LEU A 52 19.02 -8.10 -8.36
C LEU A 52 19.70 -8.02 -6.98
N LEU A 53 20.82 -7.31 -6.93
CA LEU A 53 21.52 -7.04 -5.68
C LEU A 53 20.84 -5.84 -4.99
N ALA A 54 20.26 -6.08 -3.82
CA ALA A 54 19.78 -5.02 -2.91
C ALA A 54 20.96 -4.40 -2.13
N THR A 55 22.07 -4.09 -2.81
CA THR A 55 23.33 -3.66 -2.18
C THR A 55 23.55 -2.15 -2.19
N GLY A 56 22.53 -1.36 -2.51
CA GLY A 56 22.60 0.11 -2.56
C GLY A 56 21.60 0.84 -1.66
N ALA A 57 21.69 2.18 -1.60
CA ALA A 57 20.66 3.01 -0.97
C ALA A 57 19.28 2.79 -1.63
N PRO A 58 18.14 3.04 -0.94
CA PRO A 58 16.80 2.77 -1.46
C PRO A 58 16.61 3.25 -2.90
N GLY A 59 16.19 2.35 -3.81
CA GLY A 59 16.06 2.64 -5.24
C GLY A 59 17.29 2.37 -6.10
N HIS A 60 18.45 2.03 -5.51
CA HIS A 60 19.62 1.55 -6.26
C HIS A 60 19.60 0.03 -6.35
N ILE A 61 19.23 -0.47 -7.52
CA ILE A 61 19.49 -1.85 -7.92
C ILE A 61 20.67 -1.78 -8.90
N GLU A 62 21.70 -2.60 -8.74
CA GLU A 62 22.82 -2.64 -9.70
C GLU A 62 22.49 -3.61 -10.84
N PRO A 63 22.72 -3.22 -12.11
CA PRO A 63 22.52 -4.12 -13.23
C PRO A 63 23.53 -5.28 -13.18
N PRO A 64 23.12 -6.51 -13.52
CA PRO A 64 24.05 -7.64 -13.61
C PRO A 64 24.94 -7.46 -14.84
N ASN A 65 26.14 -6.89 -14.63
CA ASN A 65 27.17 -6.62 -15.64
C ASN A 65 26.81 -5.50 -16.65
N GLY A 66 27.77 -4.61 -16.95
CA GLY A 66 27.54 -3.49 -17.87
C GLY A 66 27.12 -3.95 -19.28
N GLY A 67 26.11 -3.29 -19.85
CA GLY A 67 25.49 -3.66 -21.13
C GLY A 67 23.99 -3.31 -21.17
N ASP A 68 23.33 -3.58 -22.29
CA ASP A 68 21.88 -3.42 -22.46
C ASP A 68 21.11 -4.66 -21.97
N TRP A 69 21.33 -5.00 -20.69
CA TRP A 69 20.79 -6.20 -20.04
C TRP A 69 19.25 -6.26 -20.06
N VAL A 70 18.57 -5.11 -20.13
CA VAL A 70 17.11 -5.04 -20.24
C VAL A 70 16.67 -5.64 -21.57
N ASN A 71 17.30 -5.22 -22.68
CA ASN A 71 16.98 -5.77 -23.98
C ASN A 71 17.37 -7.24 -24.07
N GLU A 72 18.52 -7.66 -23.53
CA GLU A 72 18.89 -9.08 -23.48
C GLU A 72 17.86 -9.92 -22.71
N HIS A 73 17.47 -9.47 -21.51
CA HIS A 73 16.49 -10.17 -20.67
C HIS A 73 15.11 -10.23 -21.32
N VAL A 74 14.68 -9.15 -21.97
CA VAL A 74 13.44 -9.13 -22.74
C VAL A 74 13.52 -10.07 -23.94
N GLN A 75 14.63 -10.08 -24.68
CA GLN A 75 14.81 -10.98 -25.83
C GLN A 75 14.74 -12.44 -25.40
N ASP A 76 15.31 -12.81 -24.24
CA ASP A 76 15.14 -14.15 -23.67
C ASP A 76 13.66 -14.47 -23.41
N MET A 77 12.90 -13.58 -22.76
CA MET A 77 11.46 -13.76 -22.54
C MET A 77 10.64 -13.81 -23.83
N MET A 78 10.98 -12.97 -24.81
CA MET A 78 10.29 -12.89 -26.10
C MET A 78 10.57 -14.11 -26.97
N SER A 79 11.80 -14.62 -26.96
CA SER A 79 12.16 -15.85 -27.67
C SER A 79 11.30 -17.02 -27.19
N VAL A 80 11.08 -17.09 -25.87
CA VAL A 80 10.18 -18.07 -25.24
C VAL A 80 8.75 -17.93 -25.77
N LEU A 81 8.18 -16.73 -25.75
CA LEU A 81 6.82 -16.50 -26.23
C LEU A 81 6.68 -16.83 -27.72
N GLN A 82 7.68 -16.49 -28.54
CA GLN A 82 7.70 -16.78 -29.97
C GLN A 82 7.70 -18.29 -30.26
N THR A 83 8.40 -19.12 -29.47
CA THR A 83 8.37 -20.59 -29.68
C THR A 83 6.99 -21.21 -29.48
N GLN A 84 6.10 -20.54 -28.74
CA GLN A 84 4.73 -20.99 -28.47
C GLN A 84 3.70 -20.49 -29.47
N MET A 85 4.11 -19.57 -30.35
CA MET A 85 3.21 -18.94 -31.31
C MET A 85 3.13 -19.75 -32.60
N ASN A 86 1.91 -19.87 -33.12
CA ASN A 86 1.69 -20.51 -34.42
C ASN A 86 1.93 -19.51 -35.57
N SER A 87 1.82 -18.20 -35.30
CA SER A 87 2.10 -17.12 -36.23
C SER A 87 2.63 -15.89 -35.51
N PRO A 88 3.62 -15.13 -36.04
CA PRO A 88 4.08 -13.86 -35.48
C PRO A 88 2.94 -12.87 -35.19
N SER A 89 1.84 -12.92 -35.95
CA SER A 89 0.67 -12.05 -35.79
C SER A 89 -0.21 -12.34 -34.58
N ASP A 90 0.09 -13.37 -33.77
CA ASP A 90 -0.84 -13.86 -32.74
C ASP A 90 -1.14 -12.88 -31.59
N PHE A 91 -0.29 -11.87 -31.40
CA PHE A 91 -0.48 -10.81 -30.41
C PHE A 91 -0.71 -9.42 -31.02
N TYR A 92 -0.52 -9.27 -32.33
CA TYR A 92 -0.61 -7.98 -32.99
C TYR A 92 -2.02 -7.42 -32.87
N GLY A 93 -2.15 -6.22 -32.31
CA GLY A 93 -3.46 -5.58 -32.16
C GLY A 93 -4.33 -6.18 -31.04
N GLU A 94 -3.82 -7.12 -30.24
CA GLU A 94 -4.57 -7.75 -29.15
C GLU A 94 -4.25 -7.10 -27.79
N LYS A 95 -5.16 -7.28 -26.84
CA LYS A 95 -4.88 -7.10 -25.40
C LYS A 95 -4.35 -8.41 -24.84
N VAL A 96 -3.19 -8.37 -24.20
CA VAL A 96 -2.51 -9.54 -23.64
C VAL A 96 -2.48 -9.47 -22.11
N VAL A 97 -2.87 -10.54 -21.44
CA VAL A 97 -2.70 -10.69 -19.99
C VAL A 97 -1.75 -11.85 -19.71
N ILE A 98 -0.62 -11.55 -19.10
CA ILE A 98 0.39 -12.52 -18.70
C ILE A 98 0.20 -12.82 -17.21
N ARG A 99 -0.20 -14.05 -16.91
CA ARG A 99 -0.38 -14.57 -15.55
C ARG A 99 0.82 -15.41 -15.17
N ILE A 100 1.47 -15.05 -14.09
CA ILE A 100 2.66 -15.71 -13.60
C ILE A 100 2.29 -16.43 -12.30
N ALA A 101 2.63 -17.70 -12.23
CA ALA A 101 2.54 -18.51 -11.05
C ALA A 101 3.96 -18.92 -10.66
N GLU A 102 4.64 -18.04 -9.94
CA GLU A 102 5.93 -18.34 -9.31
C GLU A 102 5.69 -18.85 -7.89
N GLN A 103 6.36 -19.95 -7.54
CA GLN A 103 6.46 -20.42 -6.16
C GLN A 103 7.07 -19.30 -5.29
N PRO A 104 6.47 -18.96 -4.13
CA PRO A 104 7.10 -18.05 -3.18
C PRO A 104 8.48 -18.59 -2.80
N TRP A 105 9.53 -17.75 -2.90
CA TRP A 105 10.86 -18.22 -2.55
C TRP A 105 10.96 -18.40 -1.03
N PHE A 106 10.91 -19.66 -0.56
CA PHE A 106 11.08 -20.00 0.85
C PHE A 106 12.44 -20.65 1.05
N ASN A 107 13.40 -19.93 1.64
CA ASN A 107 14.64 -20.57 2.07
C ASN A 107 14.42 -21.26 3.42
N LYS A 108 14.27 -22.60 3.40
CA LYS A 108 14.00 -23.42 4.59
C LYS A 108 15.16 -23.39 5.62
N ASP A 109 16.33 -22.86 5.26
CA ASP A 109 17.56 -22.96 6.04
C ASP A 109 17.93 -21.69 6.87
N ASN A 110 17.14 -20.62 6.84
CA ASN A 110 17.58 -19.36 7.44
C ASN A 110 17.37 -19.23 8.97
N SER A 111 18.50 -19.03 9.64
CA SER A 111 18.84 -17.96 10.61
C SER A 111 17.70 -17.25 11.40
N GLU A 112 17.72 -17.10 12.73
CA GLU A 112 16.76 -16.24 13.49
C GLU A 112 17.04 -14.74 13.35
N ASP A 113 18.08 -14.34 12.59
CA ASP A 113 18.48 -12.95 12.47
C ASP A 113 17.49 -12.16 11.62
N HIS A 114 16.66 -11.39 12.33
CA HIS A 114 15.71 -10.38 11.86
C HIS A 114 16.23 -9.37 10.82
N ASN A 115 17.51 -9.44 10.44
CA ASN A 115 18.21 -8.48 9.57
C ASN A 115 18.86 -9.11 8.33
N THR A 116 18.70 -10.41 8.06
CA THR A 116 19.43 -11.08 6.96
C THR A 116 18.63 -11.31 5.68
N GLU A 117 17.30 -11.18 5.68
CA GLU A 117 16.51 -11.27 4.44
C GLU A 117 16.65 -10.02 3.56
N ASP A 118 16.89 -8.83 4.14
CA ASP A 118 16.96 -7.54 3.42
C ASP A 118 18.19 -7.40 2.50
N HIS A 119 19.16 -8.32 2.59
CA HIS A 119 20.42 -8.28 1.83
C HIS A 119 20.63 -9.49 0.90
N MET A 120 19.63 -10.35 0.73
CA MET A 120 19.79 -11.53 -0.12
C MET A 120 19.64 -11.19 -1.60
N SER A 121 20.65 -11.59 -2.37
CA SER A 121 20.65 -11.53 -3.81
C SER A 121 19.60 -12.51 -4.34
N MET A 122 18.54 -12.00 -4.98
CA MET A 122 17.45 -12.84 -5.47
C MET A 122 17.41 -12.84 -6.99
N GLN A 123 17.41 -14.05 -7.55
CA GLN A 123 17.30 -14.34 -8.97
C GLN A 123 15.82 -14.32 -9.38
N ARG A 124 15.43 -13.45 -10.32
CA ARG A 124 14.04 -13.36 -10.83
C ARG A 124 13.99 -13.08 -12.33
N VAL A 125 12.98 -13.62 -13.00
CA VAL A 125 12.58 -13.16 -14.33
C VAL A 125 11.64 -11.95 -14.17
N LEU A 126 12.06 -10.78 -14.68
CA LEU A 126 11.29 -9.53 -14.60
C LEU A 126 10.24 -9.44 -15.71
N TRP A 127 9.19 -10.24 -15.58
CA TRP A 127 8.11 -10.31 -16.56
C TRP A 127 7.39 -8.97 -16.76
N GLU A 128 7.40 -8.08 -15.77
CA GLU A 128 6.79 -6.75 -15.83
C GLU A 128 7.36 -5.88 -16.98
N PHE A 129 8.58 -6.16 -17.47
CA PHE A 129 9.13 -5.50 -18.66
C PHE A 129 8.34 -5.78 -19.93
N LEU A 130 7.61 -6.88 -20.01
CA LEU A 130 6.73 -7.15 -21.15
C LEU A 130 5.54 -6.17 -21.22
N GLU A 131 5.29 -5.38 -20.18
CA GLU A 131 4.31 -4.28 -20.24
C GLU A 131 4.80 -3.06 -21.05
N ARG A 132 6.06 -3.07 -21.52
CA ARG A 132 6.66 -2.00 -22.33
C ARG A 132 6.44 -2.28 -23.81
N LEU A 133 5.46 -1.66 -24.44
CA LEU A 133 5.14 -1.95 -25.85
C LEU A 133 6.31 -1.69 -26.81
N GLU A 134 7.23 -0.79 -26.44
CA GLU A 134 8.45 -0.50 -27.17
C GLU A 134 9.43 -1.68 -27.26
N VAL A 135 9.37 -2.63 -26.31
CA VAL A 135 10.24 -3.82 -26.32
C VAL A 135 9.68 -4.96 -27.18
N TRP A 136 8.44 -4.83 -27.66
CA TRP A 136 7.82 -5.77 -28.59
C TRP A 136 8.16 -5.41 -30.04
N GLU A 137 8.48 -6.46 -30.81
CA GLU A 137 8.63 -6.37 -32.26
C GLU A 137 7.39 -5.75 -32.91
N PRO A 138 7.53 -4.78 -33.83
CA PRO A 138 6.40 -4.07 -34.42
C PRO A 138 5.34 -4.99 -35.07
N THR A 139 5.76 -6.13 -35.61
CA THR A 139 4.88 -7.12 -36.25
C THR A 139 4.07 -7.97 -35.26
N MET A 140 4.44 -7.94 -33.98
CA MET A 140 3.83 -8.72 -32.90
C MET A 140 3.25 -7.86 -31.78
N ARG A 141 3.40 -6.53 -31.89
CA ARG A 141 3.13 -5.58 -30.81
C ARG A 141 1.65 -5.61 -30.39
N PRO A 142 1.36 -5.95 -29.12
CA PRO A 142 0.03 -5.82 -28.53
C PRO A 142 -0.42 -4.36 -28.46
N ILE A 143 -1.73 -4.12 -28.34
CA ILE A 143 -2.26 -2.80 -27.95
C ILE A 143 -1.99 -2.54 -26.48
N GLU A 144 -2.03 -3.59 -25.67
CA GLU A 144 -1.87 -3.52 -24.23
C GLU A 144 -1.33 -4.86 -23.70
N VAL A 145 -0.46 -4.79 -22.70
CA VAL A 145 0.03 -5.95 -21.95
C VAL A 145 -0.15 -5.68 -20.46
N SER A 146 -0.76 -6.62 -19.73
CA SER A 146 -0.87 -6.61 -18.28
C SER A 146 -0.17 -7.83 -17.70
N VAL A 147 0.72 -7.62 -16.73
CA VAL A 147 1.43 -8.68 -16.03
C VAL A 147 0.88 -8.80 -14.61
N LEU A 148 0.41 -10.00 -14.29
CA LEU A 148 -0.26 -10.33 -13.03
C LEU A 148 0.38 -11.58 -12.43
N GLN A 149 0.58 -11.57 -11.12
CA GLN A 149 0.96 -12.74 -10.32
C GLN A 149 -0.30 -13.48 -9.88
N SER A 150 -0.21 -14.81 -9.75
CA SER A 150 -1.31 -15.68 -9.33
C SER A 150 -0.79 -16.82 -8.48
N LEU A 151 -1.66 -17.43 -7.68
CA LEU A 151 -1.29 -18.61 -6.89
C LEU A 151 -0.90 -19.77 -7.80
N ALA A 152 0.23 -20.43 -7.52
CA ALA A 152 0.59 -21.69 -8.15
C ALA A 152 -0.42 -22.77 -7.77
N THR A 153 -1.43 -22.97 -8.60
CA THR A 153 -2.40 -24.05 -8.38
C THR A 153 -1.77 -25.38 -8.75
N GLY A 154 -1.48 -26.20 -7.74
CA GLY A 154 -1.75 -27.63 -7.87
C GLY A 154 -3.22 -27.81 -8.28
N THR A 155 -3.48 -28.71 -9.21
CA THR A 155 -4.79 -29.08 -9.81
C THR A 155 -6.06 -28.61 -9.07
N PRO A 156 -7.04 -28.02 -9.78
CA PRO A 156 -8.26 -27.49 -9.17
C PRO A 156 -9.04 -28.62 -8.49
N GLN A 157 -9.07 -28.61 -7.15
CA GLN A 157 -10.06 -29.39 -6.40
C GLN A 157 -11.34 -28.58 -6.33
N HIS A 158 -12.37 -29.19 -6.91
CA HIS A 158 -13.75 -28.73 -7.01
C HIS A 158 -14.29 -28.35 -5.61
N LEU A 159 -14.21 -27.08 -5.23
CA LEU A 159 -14.99 -26.54 -4.12
C LEU A 159 -16.36 -26.15 -4.68
N SER A 160 -17.38 -26.89 -4.25
CA SER A 160 -18.78 -26.69 -4.59
C SER A 160 -19.20 -25.23 -4.42
N GLN A 161 -19.64 -24.63 -5.52
CA GLN A 161 -20.38 -23.38 -5.54
C GLN A 161 -21.71 -23.55 -4.79
N ASP A 162 -21.75 -23.09 -3.55
CA ASP A 162 -22.99 -22.70 -2.87
C ASP A 162 -22.78 -21.33 -2.22
N TYR A 163 -22.58 -20.31 -3.06
CA TYR A 163 -22.75 -18.92 -2.67
C TYR A 163 -23.94 -18.34 -3.45
N LYS A 164 -25.14 -18.54 -2.91
CA LYS A 164 -26.30 -17.70 -3.25
C LYS A 164 -26.11 -16.35 -2.55
N GLY A 165 -25.47 -15.42 -3.25
CA GLY A 165 -25.44 -14.02 -2.86
C GLY A 165 -26.86 -13.49 -2.69
N SER A 166 -27.16 -12.99 -1.49
CA SER A 166 -28.41 -12.31 -1.18
C SER A 166 -28.45 -10.98 -1.93
N LYS A 167 -29.17 -10.95 -3.06
CA LYS A 167 -29.42 -9.77 -3.93
C LYS A 167 -30.11 -8.57 -3.24
N ALA A 168 -30.37 -8.62 -1.94
CA ALA A 168 -31.21 -7.64 -1.26
C ALA A 168 -30.45 -6.42 -0.67
N ALA A 169 -29.11 -6.44 -0.65
CA ALA A 169 -28.30 -5.34 -0.10
C ALA A 169 -27.37 -4.65 -1.11
N GLU A 170 -27.31 -5.13 -2.35
CA GLU A 170 -26.39 -4.63 -3.39
C GLU A 170 -26.86 -3.32 -4.05
N GLN A 171 -28.11 -2.89 -3.85
CA GLN A 171 -28.70 -1.79 -4.62
C GLN A 171 -28.42 -0.36 -4.12
N GLU A 172 -27.86 -0.14 -2.92
CA GLU A 172 -27.70 1.23 -2.37
C GLU A 172 -26.28 1.80 -2.42
N ASN A 173 -25.24 0.98 -2.71
CA ASN A 173 -23.83 1.44 -2.75
C ASN A 173 -23.12 1.18 -4.09
N GLU A 174 -23.87 0.82 -5.14
CA GLU A 174 -23.33 0.57 -6.48
C GLU A 174 -22.62 1.82 -7.04
N GLY A 175 -21.29 1.85 -6.91
CA GLY A 175 -20.41 2.75 -7.66
C GLY A 175 -19.55 3.73 -6.87
N GLN A 176 -19.62 3.76 -5.53
CA GLN A 176 -18.76 4.62 -4.71
C GLN A 176 -17.64 3.81 -4.03
N ARG A 177 -16.45 3.83 -4.65
CA ARG A 177 -15.24 3.23 -4.07
C ARG A 177 -14.76 4.06 -2.90
N ARG A 178 -14.55 3.40 -1.75
CA ARG A 178 -14.00 4.00 -0.54
C ARG A 178 -12.82 3.17 -0.06
N VAL A 179 -11.78 3.86 0.38
CA VAL A 179 -10.50 3.28 0.77
C VAL A 179 -10.28 3.50 2.25
N LEU A 180 -10.00 2.42 2.98
CA LEU A 180 -9.49 2.51 4.34
C LEU A 180 -7.96 2.59 4.27
N VAL A 181 -7.34 3.57 4.91
CA VAL A 181 -5.89 3.72 4.99
C VAL A 181 -5.43 3.52 6.41
N LEU A 182 -4.66 2.46 6.63
CA LEU A 182 -4.14 2.07 7.93
C LEU A 182 -2.63 2.27 7.96
N SER A 183 -2.14 3.14 8.85
CA SER A 183 -0.70 3.38 9.03
C SER A 183 -0.25 2.96 10.43
N CYS A 184 0.59 1.94 10.51
CA CYS A 184 1.04 1.32 11.77
C CYS A 184 2.50 1.66 12.10
N ARG A 185 2.98 2.84 11.72
CA ARG A 185 4.37 3.26 12.03
C ARG A 185 4.52 3.41 13.55
N ALA A 186 5.44 2.65 14.15
CA ALA A 186 5.66 2.65 15.59
C ALA A 186 6.81 3.61 15.97
N PRO A 187 6.62 4.52 16.93
CA PRO A 187 7.70 5.40 17.39
C PRO A 187 8.76 4.62 18.20
N GLY A 188 10.04 4.76 17.84
CA GLY A 188 11.16 4.48 18.75
C GLY A 188 11.90 3.14 18.65
N ARG A 189 11.81 2.39 17.54
CA ARG A 189 12.64 1.18 17.34
C ARG A 189 13.25 0.97 15.96
N SER A 190 12.90 1.74 14.94
CA SER A 190 13.47 1.51 13.63
C SER A 190 14.92 2.00 13.54
N THR A 191 15.83 1.05 13.43
CA THR A 191 17.19 1.26 12.91
C THR A 191 17.24 1.24 11.38
N HIS A 192 16.10 1.04 10.71
CA HIS A 192 16.06 0.84 9.26
C HIS A 192 15.88 2.18 8.56
N ALA A 193 16.81 2.48 7.64
CA ALA A 193 16.83 3.67 6.78
C ALA A 193 15.63 3.80 5.82
N SER A 194 14.59 2.98 5.98
CA SER A 194 13.48 2.77 5.05
C SER A 194 12.10 3.09 5.62
N GLU A 195 12.02 3.63 6.83
CA GLU A 195 10.86 4.43 7.22
C GLU A 195 10.84 5.65 6.30
N LEU A 196 9.95 5.66 5.29
CA LEU A 196 9.78 6.87 4.48
C LEU A 196 9.62 8.05 5.43
N SER A 197 10.40 9.10 5.22
CA SER A 197 10.26 10.30 6.04
C SER A 197 8.82 10.82 5.93
N ARG A 198 8.18 10.64 4.76
CA ARG A 198 6.82 11.13 4.47
C ARG A 198 5.73 10.05 4.61
N PRO A 199 4.63 10.33 5.33
CA PRO A 199 3.43 9.51 5.32
C PRO A 199 2.78 9.47 3.94
N VAL A 200 2.47 8.27 3.45
CA VAL A 200 1.79 8.09 2.15
C VAL A 200 0.34 8.55 2.19
N SER A 201 -0.23 8.61 3.40
CA SER A 201 -1.59 9.10 3.66
C SER A 201 -1.89 10.47 3.02
N ARG A 202 -0.95 11.42 3.05
CA ARG A 202 -1.13 12.73 2.41
C ARG A 202 -1.23 12.62 0.90
N ILE A 203 -0.41 11.76 0.29
CA ILE A 203 -0.38 11.53 -1.15
C ILE A 203 -1.67 10.87 -1.60
N ILE A 204 -2.18 9.92 -0.81
CA ILE A 204 -3.49 9.28 -1.05
C ILE A 204 -4.60 10.33 -0.98
N LEU A 205 -4.64 11.14 0.07
CA LEU A 205 -5.66 12.18 0.22
C LEU A 205 -5.65 13.14 -0.97
N GLN A 206 -4.47 13.57 -1.42
CA GLN A 206 -4.30 14.43 -2.59
C GLN A 206 -4.76 13.74 -3.89
N ALA A 207 -4.42 12.47 -4.09
CA ALA A 207 -4.79 11.72 -5.27
C ALA A 207 -6.30 11.49 -5.35
N ILE A 208 -6.93 11.19 -4.21
CA ILE A 208 -8.37 10.95 -4.11
C ILE A 208 -9.15 12.26 -4.24
N GLY A 209 -8.65 13.36 -3.68
CA GLY A 209 -9.24 14.70 -3.80
C GLY A 209 -10.60 14.89 -3.09
N ASP A 210 -11.18 13.81 -2.55
CA ASP A 210 -12.44 13.78 -1.83
C ASP A 210 -12.24 13.06 -0.48
N PRO A 211 -12.22 13.79 0.65
CA PRO A 211 -11.96 13.20 1.96
C PRO A 211 -13.07 12.24 2.39
N THR A 212 -14.26 12.27 1.77
CA THR A 212 -15.33 11.32 2.11
C THR A 212 -15.09 9.91 1.57
N LYS A 213 -14.19 9.78 0.58
CA LYS A 213 -13.84 8.49 -0.04
C LYS A 213 -12.64 7.81 0.60
N VAL A 214 -12.02 8.44 1.61
CA VAL A 214 -10.86 7.90 2.29
C VAL A 214 -10.97 8.11 3.79
N ILE A 215 -10.77 7.02 4.54
CA ILE A 215 -10.73 7.08 6.00
C ILE A 215 -9.34 6.66 6.46
N PHE A 216 -8.76 7.43 7.38
CA PHE A 216 -7.43 7.15 7.92
C PHE A 216 -7.52 6.60 9.35
N VAL A 217 -6.85 5.48 9.60
CA VAL A 217 -6.67 4.90 10.94
C VAL A 217 -5.18 4.98 11.29
N ARG A 218 -4.84 5.89 12.21
CA ARG A 218 -3.47 6.23 12.61
C ARG A 218 -3.49 6.66 14.08
N PRO A 219 -2.68 6.08 14.98
CA PRO A 219 -1.83 4.92 14.75
C PRO A 219 -2.70 3.67 14.48
N GLY A 220 -2.21 2.81 13.60
CA GLY A 220 -2.90 1.60 13.24
C GLY A 220 -2.77 0.52 14.32
N SER A 221 -3.75 0.46 15.22
CA SER A 221 -3.94 -0.68 16.12
C SER A 221 -4.94 -1.66 15.52
N PHE A 222 -4.84 -2.94 15.90
CA PHE A 222 -5.79 -3.95 15.41
C PHE A 222 -7.21 -3.69 15.92
N SER A 223 -7.34 -3.16 17.14
CA SER A 223 -8.64 -2.75 17.69
C SER A 223 -9.23 -1.56 16.93
N ALA A 224 -8.41 -0.57 16.54
CA ALA A 224 -8.89 0.57 15.75
C ALA A 224 -9.32 0.14 14.36
N LEU A 225 -8.55 -0.71 13.67
CA LEU A 225 -8.96 -1.31 12.39
C LEU A 225 -10.32 -2.02 12.52
N LYS A 226 -10.46 -2.88 13.54
CA LYS A 226 -11.69 -3.62 13.76
C LYS A 226 -12.88 -2.69 14.04
N THR A 227 -12.70 -1.71 14.92
CA THR A 227 -13.73 -0.74 15.27
C THR A 227 -14.19 0.06 14.05
N GLU A 228 -13.25 0.50 13.22
CA GLU A 228 -13.55 1.26 12.01
C GLU A 228 -14.35 0.42 11.00
N LEU A 229 -13.96 -0.84 10.78
CA LEU A 229 -14.69 -1.76 9.90
C LEU A 229 -16.10 -2.08 10.45
N GLU A 230 -16.24 -2.28 11.75
CA GLU A 230 -17.53 -2.59 12.41
C GLU A 230 -18.48 -1.39 12.47
N SER A 231 -17.94 -0.16 12.44
CA SER A 231 -18.75 1.07 12.43
C SER A 231 -19.43 1.36 11.10
N HIS A 232 -19.12 0.58 10.05
CA HIS A 232 -19.65 0.73 8.70
C HIS A 232 -20.37 -0.54 8.23
N PRO A 233 -21.36 -0.42 7.32
CA PRO A 233 -22.00 -1.59 6.75
C PRO A 233 -21.02 -2.42 5.91
N LYS A 234 -21.26 -3.73 5.83
CA LYS A 234 -20.48 -4.63 4.98
C LYS A 234 -20.43 -4.11 3.53
N GLY A 235 -19.24 -4.09 2.94
CA GLY A 235 -19.00 -3.60 1.58
C GLY A 235 -18.82 -2.08 1.47
N TYR A 236 -18.83 -1.34 2.59
CA TYR A 236 -18.57 0.10 2.58
C TYR A 236 -17.17 0.44 2.07
N PHE A 237 -16.15 -0.30 2.50
CA PHE A 237 -14.79 -0.20 1.98
C PHE A 237 -14.57 -1.25 0.90
N THR A 238 -14.14 -0.82 -0.29
CA THR A 238 -13.79 -1.74 -1.38
C THR A 238 -12.33 -2.18 -1.28
N ALA A 239 -11.46 -1.27 -0.83
CA ALA A 239 -10.03 -1.50 -0.67
C ALA A 239 -9.50 -1.04 0.69
N ILE A 240 -8.39 -1.65 1.11
CA ILE A 240 -7.57 -1.18 2.23
C ILE A 240 -6.12 -0.95 1.80
N HIS A 241 -5.54 0.15 2.26
CA HIS A 241 -4.13 0.48 2.13
C HIS A 241 -3.42 0.25 3.47
N LEU A 242 -2.35 -0.54 3.43
CA LEU A 242 -1.57 -0.96 4.58
C LEU A 242 -0.17 -0.34 4.47
N ASP A 243 0.06 0.74 5.22
CA ASP A 243 1.37 1.37 5.45
C ASP A 243 1.93 0.83 6.76
N MET A 244 2.49 -0.39 6.71
CA MET A 244 2.92 -1.14 7.89
C MET A 244 4.02 -2.15 7.57
N LEU A 245 4.65 -2.66 8.63
CA LEU A 245 5.69 -3.67 8.53
C LEU A 245 5.09 -5.09 8.47
N LEU A 246 5.75 -5.94 7.71
CA LEU A 246 5.50 -7.38 7.65
C LEU A 246 6.63 -8.12 8.36
N VAL A 247 6.26 -8.97 9.31
CA VAL A 247 7.22 -9.75 10.11
C VAL A 247 7.08 -11.22 9.75
N HIS A 248 8.15 -11.78 9.21
CA HIS A 248 8.26 -13.21 8.97
C HIS A 248 8.80 -13.93 10.23
N LYS A 249 8.23 -15.09 10.56
CA LYS A 249 8.74 -15.97 11.63
C LYS A 249 8.93 -17.37 11.09
N ARG A 250 9.88 -18.10 11.69
CA ARG A 250 10.10 -19.52 11.34
C ARG A 250 8.83 -20.35 11.50
N PRO A 251 8.55 -21.25 10.54
CA PRO A 251 7.53 -22.29 10.69
C PRO A 251 7.72 -23.07 11.99
N ARG A 252 6.63 -23.58 12.55
CA ARG A 252 6.74 -24.43 13.75
C ARG A 252 7.21 -25.81 13.32
N LYS A 253 8.01 -26.49 14.16
CA LYS A 253 8.37 -27.90 13.92
C LYS A 253 7.15 -28.82 13.75
N SER A 254 6.04 -28.47 14.40
CA SER A 254 4.77 -29.20 14.32
C SER A 254 4.01 -28.95 13.01
N ASP A 255 4.32 -27.87 12.29
CA ASP A 255 3.62 -27.45 11.09
C ASP A 255 4.58 -26.64 10.19
N PRO A 256 5.49 -27.34 9.48
CA PRO A 256 6.54 -26.71 8.70
C PRO A 256 6.02 -26.06 7.42
N GLU A 257 4.80 -26.41 6.98
CA GLU A 257 4.22 -25.96 5.71
C GLU A 257 3.35 -24.70 5.86
N VAL A 258 2.93 -24.34 7.08
CA VAL A 258 2.16 -23.11 7.31
C VAL A 258 3.09 -21.89 7.41
N PRO A 259 3.01 -20.93 6.47
CA PRO A 259 3.80 -19.71 6.54
C PRO A 259 3.39 -18.88 7.75
N ARG A 260 4.37 -18.41 8.52
CA ARG A 260 4.14 -17.61 9.72
C ARG A 260 4.51 -16.16 9.44
N ILE A 261 3.61 -15.50 8.71
CA ILE A 261 3.71 -14.08 8.34
C ILE A 261 2.72 -13.25 9.17
N TYR A 262 3.17 -12.09 9.65
CA TYR A 262 2.40 -11.21 10.54
C TYR A 262 2.46 -9.77 10.06
N PHE A 263 1.35 -9.06 10.20
CA PHE A 263 1.32 -7.60 10.18
C PHE A 263 1.68 -7.05 11.56
N GLN A 264 2.52 -6.02 11.58
CA GLN A 264 2.91 -5.32 12.80
C GLN A 264 1.99 -4.14 13.06
N PHE A 265 1.08 -4.30 14.01
CA PHE A 265 0.23 -3.24 14.52
C PHE A 265 0.90 -2.52 15.70
N VAL A 266 0.42 -1.31 15.99
CA VAL A 266 0.78 -0.58 17.19
C VAL A 266 -0.21 -0.94 18.31
N ASN A 267 0.30 -1.15 19.51
CA ASN A 267 -0.51 -1.28 20.71
C ASN A 267 0.11 -0.47 21.86
N GLN A 268 -0.66 -0.24 22.91
CA GLN A 268 -0.15 0.37 24.14
C GLN A 268 -0.34 -0.58 25.30
N ASN A 269 0.73 -0.81 26.07
CA ASN A 269 0.66 -1.64 27.25
C ASN A 269 0.16 -0.86 28.47
N LYS A 270 -0.03 -1.58 29.59
CA LYS A 270 -0.50 -1.02 30.87
C LYS A 270 0.40 0.09 31.43
N SER A 271 1.64 0.17 30.99
CA SER A 271 2.61 1.18 31.41
C SER A 271 2.63 2.39 30.46
N GLU A 272 1.63 2.51 29.59
CA GLU A 272 1.50 3.59 28.60
C GLU A 272 2.65 3.63 27.57
N VAL A 273 3.44 2.56 27.48
CA VAL A 273 4.52 2.40 26.49
C VAL A 273 3.93 1.79 25.22
N ILE A 274 4.29 2.38 24.08
CA ILE A 274 3.91 1.88 22.76
C ILE A 274 4.72 0.63 22.46
N GLU A 275 4.03 -0.44 22.08
CA GLU A 275 4.61 -1.74 21.75
C GLU A 275 4.07 -2.29 20.43
N GLU A 276 4.74 -3.32 19.93
CA GLU A 276 4.37 -4.01 18.70
C GLU A 276 3.34 -5.11 18.99
N ASP A 277 2.26 -5.15 18.22
CA ASP A 277 1.26 -6.21 18.25
C ASP A 277 1.22 -6.94 16.90
N LEU A 278 1.76 -8.15 16.89
CA LEU A 278 1.85 -8.97 15.69
C LEU A 278 0.55 -9.74 15.46
N LYS A 279 -0.13 -9.48 14.35
CA LYS A 279 -1.31 -10.22 13.92
C LYS A 279 -1.01 -11.03 12.68
N ALA A 280 -1.34 -12.31 12.72
CA ALA A 280 -1.14 -13.21 11.59
C ALA A 280 -1.98 -12.72 10.38
N VAL A 281 -1.38 -12.78 9.19
CA VAL A 281 -2.00 -12.22 7.96
C VAL A 281 -3.34 -12.89 7.65
N ASP A 282 -3.47 -14.20 7.89
CA ASP A 282 -4.71 -14.97 7.72
C ASP A 282 -5.86 -14.43 8.57
N LYS A 283 -5.59 -14.04 9.82
CA LYS A 283 -6.57 -13.43 10.72
C LYS A 283 -7.02 -12.06 10.23
N VAL A 284 -6.08 -11.27 9.70
CA VAL A 284 -6.41 -9.96 9.12
C VAL A 284 -7.23 -10.15 7.84
N ALA A 285 -6.87 -11.10 6.97
CA ALA A 285 -7.61 -11.45 5.77
C ALA A 285 -9.08 -11.81 6.10
N ALA A 286 -9.28 -12.67 7.11
CA ALA A 286 -10.61 -13.06 7.55
C ALA A 286 -11.45 -11.86 8.05
N LEU A 287 -10.83 -10.92 8.79
CA LEU A 287 -11.49 -9.71 9.25
C LEU A 287 -11.91 -8.80 8.08
N LEU A 288 -11.03 -8.61 7.10
CA LEU A 288 -11.28 -7.80 5.91
C LEU A 288 -12.44 -8.36 5.07
N LEU A 289 -12.43 -9.66 4.82
CA LEU A 289 -13.46 -10.34 4.04
C LEU A 289 -14.82 -10.37 4.73
N LEU A 290 -14.84 -10.51 6.05
CA LEU A 290 -16.06 -10.41 6.85
C LEU A 290 -16.81 -9.09 6.56
N HIS A 291 -16.05 -8.00 6.38
CA HIS A 291 -16.56 -6.66 6.10
C HIS A 291 -16.61 -6.31 4.61
N GLY A 292 -16.33 -7.27 3.71
CA GLY A 292 -16.50 -7.10 2.26
C GLY A 292 -15.34 -6.40 1.55
N VAL A 293 -14.19 -6.22 2.18
CA VAL A 293 -12.98 -5.69 1.54
C VAL A 293 -12.39 -6.77 0.63
N GLN A 294 -12.17 -6.45 -0.64
CA GLN A 294 -11.70 -7.40 -1.66
C GLN A 294 -10.31 -7.04 -2.22
N ASP A 295 -9.93 -5.77 -2.08
CA ASP A 295 -8.70 -5.20 -2.61
C ASP A 295 -7.75 -4.79 -1.48
N VAL A 296 -6.48 -5.17 -1.57
CA VAL A 296 -5.46 -4.82 -0.57
C VAL A 296 -4.24 -4.19 -1.25
N VAL A 297 -3.78 -3.05 -0.72
CA VAL A 297 -2.54 -2.40 -1.15
C VAL A 297 -1.56 -2.40 0.01
N ILE A 298 -0.36 -2.96 -0.17
CA ILE A 298 0.71 -3.01 0.84
C ILE A 298 1.89 -2.17 0.32
N VAL A 299 1.79 -0.85 0.45
CA VAL A 299 2.79 0.11 -0.04
C VAL A 299 2.79 1.31 0.92
N PRO A 300 3.94 1.83 1.37
CA PRO A 300 5.26 1.23 1.29
C PRO A 300 5.34 0.05 2.25
N CYS A 301 6.07 -0.99 1.87
CA CYS A 301 6.50 -2.03 2.78
C CYS A 301 8.02 -2.13 2.70
N PRO A 302 8.76 -1.84 3.78
CA PRO A 302 10.20 -1.73 3.72
C PRO A 302 10.96 -3.07 3.90
N HIS A 303 10.29 -4.21 3.71
CA HIS A 303 10.85 -5.54 4.00
C HIS A 303 11.08 -6.37 2.74
N ALA A 304 11.96 -7.36 2.87
CA ALA A 304 12.26 -8.36 1.86
C ALA A 304 11.02 -8.91 1.12
N ARG A 305 11.16 -9.04 -0.21
CA ARG A 305 10.17 -9.59 -1.15
C ARG A 305 9.48 -10.85 -0.61
N SER A 306 10.22 -11.81 -0.05
CA SER A 306 9.71 -13.06 0.54
C SER A 306 8.51 -12.86 1.47
N ALA A 307 8.60 -11.91 2.40
CA ALA A 307 7.55 -11.61 3.37
C ALA A 307 6.29 -11.06 2.67
N VAL A 308 6.50 -10.18 1.69
CA VAL A 308 5.45 -9.54 0.90
C VAL A 308 4.71 -10.53 0.00
N GLU A 309 5.42 -11.38 -0.74
CA GLU A 309 4.81 -12.40 -1.61
C GLU A 309 4.06 -13.45 -0.79
N THR A 310 4.62 -13.83 0.36
CA THR A 310 3.96 -14.74 1.31
C THR A 310 2.68 -14.11 1.85
N ALA A 311 2.71 -12.83 2.23
CA ALA A 311 1.51 -12.12 2.67
C ALA A 311 0.44 -12.07 1.57
N ALA A 312 0.82 -11.74 0.33
CA ALA A 312 -0.09 -11.75 -0.81
C ALA A 312 -0.70 -13.13 -1.05
N THR A 313 0.11 -14.19 -0.96
CA THR A 313 -0.33 -15.59 -1.08
C THR A 313 -1.36 -15.95 -0.01
N VAL A 314 -1.10 -15.59 1.24
CA VAL A 314 -2.02 -15.84 2.37
C VAL A 314 -3.32 -15.04 2.21
N LEU A 315 -3.24 -13.77 1.79
CA LEU A 315 -4.41 -12.92 1.54
C LEU A 315 -5.29 -13.49 0.42
N LEU A 316 -4.70 -13.85 -0.73
CA LEU A 316 -5.41 -14.46 -1.85
C LEU A 316 -6.06 -15.78 -1.46
N SER A 317 -5.32 -16.65 -0.75
CA SER A 317 -5.82 -17.93 -0.26
C SER A 317 -6.95 -17.76 0.76
N GLY A 318 -6.91 -16.66 1.54
CA GLY A 318 -7.98 -16.27 2.45
C GLY A 318 -9.26 -15.81 1.74
N GLY A 319 -9.18 -15.39 0.48
CA GLY A 319 -10.31 -14.97 -0.34
C GLY A 319 -10.26 -13.52 -0.85
N ILE A 320 -9.20 -12.77 -0.52
CA ILE A 320 -8.94 -11.45 -1.11
C ILE A 320 -8.77 -11.61 -2.63
N GLN A 321 -9.27 -10.68 -3.42
CA GLN A 321 -9.26 -10.79 -4.88
C GLN A 321 -7.96 -10.28 -5.48
N THR A 322 -7.52 -9.10 -5.04
CA THR A 322 -6.36 -8.42 -5.59
C THR A 322 -5.48 -7.87 -4.48
N VAL A 323 -4.17 -8.13 -4.58
CA VAL A 323 -3.15 -7.57 -3.69
C VAL A 323 -2.10 -6.85 -4.51
N VAL A 324 -1.96 -5.54 -4.30
CA VAL A 324 -0.89 -4.73 -4.89
C VAL A 324 0.17 -4.48 -3.83
N THR A 325 1.43 -4.71 -4.16
CA THR A 325 2.52 -4.60 -3.19
C THR A 325 3.83 -4.21 -3.85
N SER A 326 4.84 -3.82 -3.07
CA SER A 326 6.18 -3.50 -3.53
C SER A 326 7.16 -4.61 -3.18
N ALA A 327 7.88 -5.15 -4.16
CA ALA A 327 8.89 -6.19 -3.95
C ALA A 327 10.27 -5.65 -3.56
N TYR A 328 10.53 -4.38 -3.89
CA TYR A 328 11.80 -3.71 -3.64
C TYR A 328 11.56 -2.31 -3.07
N HIS A 329 12.61 -1.73 -2.52
CA HIS A 329 12.59 -0.33 -2.12
C HIS A 329 12.54 0.60 -3.33
N ILE A 330 11.61 1.54 -3.31
CA ILE A 330 11.48 2.62 -4.28
C ILE A 330 11.86 3.93 -3.55
N THR A 331 12.40 4.90 -4.29
CA THR A 331 12.62 6.26 -3.78
C THR A 331 11.30 6.89 -3.33
N GLU A 332 11.35 7.88 -2.42
CA GLU A 332 10.14 8.60 -1.97
C GLU A 332 9.35 9.20 -3.14
N ASN A 333 10.06 9.77 -4.11
CA ASN A 333 9.45 10.34 -5.32
C ASN A 333 8.75 9.27 -6.18
N GLY A 334 9.34 8.08 -6.30
CA GLY A 334 8.73 6.98 -7.02
C GLY A 334 7.46 6.47 -6.31
N ILE A 335 7.49 6.36 -4.98
CA ILE A 335 6.30 5.98 -4.20
C ILE A 335 5.20 7.02 -4.35
N GLU A 336 5.56 8.31 -4.34
CA GLU A 336 4.61 9.40 -4.56
C GLU A 336 3.98 9.33 -5.95
N ALA A 337 4.77 9.11 -7.00
CA ALA A 337 4.28 8.95 -8.36
C ALA A 337 3.36 7.72 -8.50
N PHE A 338 3.78 6.59 -7.93
CA PHE A 338 3.01 5.34 -7.96
C PHE A 338 1.67 5.48 -7.24
N VAL A 339 1.67 5.88 -5.98
CA VAL A 339 0.46 5.99 -5.15
C VAL A 339 -0.52 6.99 -5.75
N ARG A 340 -0.02 8.12 -6.25
CA ARG A 340 -0.85 9.12 -6.93
C ARG A 340 -1.54 8.54 -8.16
N SER A 341 -0.79 7.88 -9.03
CA SER A 341 -1.35 7.26 -10.23
C SER A 341 -2.32 6.13 -9.89
N LEU A 342 -1.99 5.29 -8.91
CA LEU A 342 -2.80 4.16 -8.46
C LEU A 342 -4.19 4.63 -8.02
N TYR A 343 -4.26 5.58 -7.09
CA TYR A 343 -5.55 6.05 -6.59
C TYR A 343 -6.29 6.95 -7.58
N THR A 344 -5.58 7.61 -8.49
CA THR A 344 -6.23 8.31 -9.60
C THR A 344 -6.96 7.32 -10.52
N GLY A 345 -6.30 6.23 -10.90
CA GLY A 345 -6.91 5.16 -11.69
C GLY A 345 -8.04 4.45 -10.94
N TYR A 346 -7.80 4.10 -9.67
CA TYR A 346 -8.76 3.34 -8.87
C TYR A 346 -10.00 4.17 -8.48
N ILE A 347 -9.86 5.43 -8.08
CA ILE A 347 -11.00 6.22 -7.61
C ILE A 347 -11.66 7.04 -8.71
N HIS A 348 -10.89 7.75 -9.53
CA HIS A 348 -11.45 8.67 -10.53
C HIS A 348 -11.82 7.97 -11.83
N GLN A 349 -10.95 7.08 -12.30
CA GLN A 349 -11.18 6.34 -13.55
C GLN A 349 -11.98 5.05 -13.34
N LYS A 350 -12.21 4.66 -12.08
CA LYS A 350 -12.91 3.43 -11.70
C LYS A 350 -12.30 2.16 -12.33
N LEU A 351 -10.99 2.16 -12.56
CA LEU A 351 -10.27 0.97 -13.03
C LEU A 351 -10.17 -0.09 -11.92
N PRO A 352 -10.39 -1.39 -12.20
CA PRO A 352 -9.99 -2.47 -11.29
C PRO A 352 -8.59 -2.24 -10.71
N LEU A 353 -8.36 -2.72 -9.48
CA LEU A 353 -7.13 -2.38 -8.75
C LEU A 353 -5.87 -2.82 -9.52
N GLU A 354 -5.92 -3.94 -10.23
CA GLU A 354 -4.84 -4.45 -11.05
C GLU A 354 -4.52 -3.58 -12.27
N GLU A 355 -5.54 -3.02 -12.94
CA GLU A 355 -5.34 -2.10 -14.06
C GLU A 355 -4.85 -0.73 -13.59
N ALA A 356 -5.36 -0.27 -12.45
CA ALA A 356 -4.86 0.93 -11.78
C ALA A 356 -3.38 0.77 -11.40
N ALA A 357 -2.98 -0.41 -10.91
CA ALA A 357 -1.60 -0.74 -10.58
C ALA A 357 -0.70 -0.81 -11.82
N ARG A 358 -1.17 -1.40 -12.93
CA ARG A 358 -0.47 -1.37 -14.23
C ARG A 358 -0.23 0.07 -14.69
N THR A 359 -1.25 0.92 -14.62
CA THR A 359 -1.13 2.33 -14.99
C THR A 359 -0.14 3.06 -14.07
N ALA A 360 -0.15 2.74 -12.79
CA ALA A 360 0.80 3.29 -11.82
C ALA A 360 2.25 2.83 -12.08
N ARG A 361 2.46 1.57 -12.46
CA ARG A 361 3.76 1.06 -12.93
C ARG A 361 4.27 1.82 -14.14
N GLN A 362 3.42 2.11 -15.13
CA GLN A 362 3.82 2.89 -16.31
C GLN A 362 4.33 4.28 -15.95
N CYS A 363 3.77 4.92 -14.92
CA CYS A 363 4.24 6.22 -14.45
C CYS A 363 5.64 6.16 -13.82
N LEU A 364 6.07 5.00 -13.33
CA LEU A 364 7.42 4.78 -12.79
C LEU A 364 8.50 4.70 -13.88
N ARG A 365 8.13 4.68 -15.16
CA ARG A 365 9.07 4.63 -16.30
C ARG A 365 9.62 6.00 -16.68
N GLY A 366 8.96 7.09 -16.28
CA GLY A 366 9.21 8.44 -16.78
C GLY A 366 9.85 9.41 -15.79
N SER A 367 10.32 8.96 -14.62
CA SER A 367 11.05 9.83 -13.70
C SER A 367 12.53 9.90 -14.09
N GLU A 368 12.82 10.49 -15.25
CA GLU A 368 14.16 10.64 -15.87
C GLU A 368 15.09 11.64 -15.13
N VAL A 369 14.94 11.83 -13.81
CA VAL A 369 15.72 12.84 -13.09
C VAL A 369 17.11 12.32 -12.68
N ASP A 370 17.37 11.01 -12.79
CA ASP A 370 18.68 10.45 -12.44
C ASP A 370 19.17 9.45 -13.50
N GLU A 371 20.34 9.71 -14.10
CA GLU A 371 20.99 8.89 -15.14
C GLU A 371 21.44 7.51 -14.62
N ARG A 372 21.27 7.24 -13.32
CA ARG A 372 21.64 5.98 -12.67
C ARG A 372 20.39 5.20 -12.25
N MET A 373 19.88 4.47 -13.25
CA MET A 373 18.81 3.46 -13.21
C MET A 373 17.36 3.99 -13.29
N PRO A 374 16.80 4.16 -14.51
CA PRO A 374 15.53 4.85 -14.75
C PRO A 374 14.26 3.96 -14.69
N ILE A 375 14.34 2.71 -14.23
CA ILE A 375 13.23 1.75 -14.36
C ILE A 375 12.84 1.18 -12.99
N CYS A 376 11.75 1.71 -12.41
CA CYS A 376 11.15 1.21 -11.17
C CYS A 376 9.82 0.45 -11.39
N ASP A 377 9.41 0.23 -12.64
CA ASP A 377 8.09 -0.34 -12.97
C ASP A 377 7.94 -1.81 -12.56
N PHE A 378 9.02 -2.60 -12.55
CA PHE A 378 9.00 -3.99 -12.06
C PHE A 378 8.88 -4.12 -10.53
N VAL A 379 8.95 -3.01 -9.80
CA VAL A 379 8.98 -3.05 -8.33
C VAL A 379 7.59 -3.29 -7.74
N ALA A 380 6.55 -2.75 -8.36
CA ALA A 380 5.18 -2.94 -7.90
C ALA A 380 4.57 -4.22 -8.48
N LEU A 381 4.33 -5.20 -7.63
CA LEU A 381 3.71 -6.47 -7.98
C LEU A 381 2.20 -6.43 -7.76
N THR A 382 1.48 -7.14 -8.62
CA THR A 382 0.03 -7.28 -8.55
C THR A 382 -0.33 -8.74 -8.54
N TYR A 383 -0.92 -9.21 -7.44
CA TYR A 383 -1.38 -10.57 -7.26
C TYR A 383 -2.89 -10.62 -7.41
N VAL A 384 -3.40 -11.56 -8.21
CA VAL A 384 -4.83 -11.76 -8.45
C VAL A 384 -5.24 -13.20 -8.18
N LYS A 385 -6.47 -13.39 -7.70
CA LYS A 385 -7.04 -14.73 -7.53
C LYS A 385 -7.23 -15.40 -8.90
N PRO A 386 -6.79 -16.66 -9.12
CA PRO A 386 -6.75 -17.30 -10.45
C PRO A 386 -8.10 -17.36 -11.19
N GLU A 387 -9.19 -17.53 -10.44
CA GLU A 387 -10.56 -17.67 -10.93
C GLU A 387 -11.15 -16.38 -11.49
N TRP A 388 -10.46 -15.24 -11.32
CA TRP A 388 -10.95 -13.94 -11.74
C TRP A 388 -10.29 -13.50 -13.04
N LEU A 389 -11.07 -13.25 -14.09
CA LEU A 389 -10.62 -12.59 -15.31
C LEU A 389 -10.78 -11.08 -15.12
N PRO A 390 -9.74 -10.27 -15.37
CA PRO A 390 -9.90 -8.82 -15.36
C PRO A 390 -10.97 -8.45 -16.39
N SER A 391 -11.94 -7.64 -15.96
CA SER A 391 -13.03 -7.17 -16.80
C SER A 391 -12.49 -6.12 -17.77
N ILE A 392 -12.92 -6.18 -19.02
CA ILE A 392 -12.55 -5.28 -20.13
C ILE A 392 -12.66 -3.81 -19.71
N SER A 393 -11.55 -3.07 -19.70
CA SER A 393 -11.58 -1.61 -19.62
C SER A 393 -11.83 -0.93 -20.97
N LEU A 394 -12.65 0.11 -20.87
CA LEU A 394 -13.00 1.07 -21.91
C LEU A 394 -11.77 1.89 -22.33
N ASP A 395 -11.70 2.27 -23.60
CA ASP A 395 -10.74 3.25 -24.11
C ASP A 395 -10.84 4.56 -23.31
N ILE A 396 -9.78 4.94 -22.60
CA ILE A 396 -9.72 6.21 -21.88
C ILE A 396 -8.54 7.04 -22.42
N ASP A 397 -8.88 8.24 -22.87
CA ASP A 397 -7.96 9.28 -23.36
C ASP A 397 -7.11 9.82 -22.18
N TYR A 398 -5.82 9.48 -22.18
CA TYR A 398 -4.84 9.95 -21.20
C TYR A 398 -4.50 11.42 -21.45
N LYS A 399 -5.30 12.33 -20.91
CA LYS A 399 -4.86 13.71 -20.71
C LYS A 399 -4.13 13.83 -19.38
N SER A 400 -2.86 14.21 -19.46
CA SER A 400 -2.01 14.58 -18.33
C SER A 400 -2.78 15.47 -17.35
N LEU A 401 -3.17 14.91 -16.21
CA LEU A 401 -3.87 15.64 -15.17
C LEU A 401 -2.88 16.63 -14.54
N LYS A 402 -3.22 17.91 -14.66
CA LYS A 402 -2.48 19.02 -14.08
C LYS A 402 -2.34 18.80 -12.57
N GLN A 403 -1.10 18.93 -12.09
CA GLN A 403 -0.83 19.22 -10.68
C GLN A 403 -1.72 20.40 -10.26
N GLU A 404 -2.46 20.22 -9.16
CA GLU A 404 -2.53 21.19 -8.05
C GLU A 404 -3.66 20.82 -7.09
N GLN A 405 -3.28 20.45 -5.87
CA GLN A 405 -3.64 21.19 -4.66
C GLN A 405 -2.44 21.03 -3.71
N SER A 406 -1.54 22.02 -3.72
CA SER A 406 -0.46 22.09 -2.75
C SER A 406 -1.07 22.46 -1.40
N TYR A 407 -1.20 21.48 -0.50
CA TYR A 407 -1.56 21.77 0.89
C TYR A 407 -0.43 22.61 1.52
N PRO A 408 -0.71 23.73 2.22
CA PRO A 408 0.26 24.81 2.39
C PRO A 408 1.47 24.52 3.29
N ASN A 409 1.50 23.41 4.03
CA ASN A 409 2.51 23.18 5.07
C ASN A 409 3.23 21.84 4.86
N ASN A 410 4.36 21.86 4.14
CA ASN A 410 5.31 20.75 4.08
C ASN A 410 6.32 20.86 5.23
N LEU A 411 5.88 20.59 6.46
CA LEU A 411 6.82 20.34 7.55
C LEU A 411 7.53 19.01 7.26
N GLN A 412 8.86 19.03 7.19
CA GLN A 412 9.69 17.85 6.90
C GLN A 412 10.62 17.56 8.08
N GLY A 413 10.91 16.28 8.30
CA GLY A 413 11.86 15.83 9.33
C GLY A 413 11.30 15.81 10.76
N ARG A 414 9.97 15.91 10.89
CA ARG A 414 9.23 15.91 12.17
C ARG A 414 8.23 14.77 12.26
N GLU A 415 8.31 13.80 11.35
CA GLU A 415 7.29 12.77 11.19
C GLU A 415 7.32 11.77 12.34
N HIS A 416 8.48 11.53 12.94
CA HIS A 416 8.57 10.77 14.18
C HIS A 416 7.86 11.50 15.34
N ASP A 417 8.00 12.82 15.45
CA ASP A 417 7.29 13.60 16.47
C ASP A 417 5.77 13.53 16.25
N ILE A 418 5.31 13.64 15.00
CA ILE A 418 3.89 13.51 14.64
C ILE A 418 3.35 12.14 15.06
N VAL A 419 4.01 11.05 14.66
CA VAL A 419 3.61 9.69 15.02
C VAL A 419 3.60 9.49 16.54
N HIS A 420 4.58 10.03 17.24
CA HIS A 420 4.65 9.95 18.70
C HIS A 420 3.48 10.68 19.37
N ILE A 421 3.17 11.90 18.92
CA ILE A 421 2.04 12.70 19.41
C ILE A 421 0.70 12.00 19.13
N GLU A 422 0.48 11.55 17.89
CA GLU A 422 -0.73 10.80 17.50
C GLU A 422 -0.90 9.55 18.36
N SER A 423 0.19 8.84 18.64
CA SER A 423 0.16 7.62 19.44
C SER A 423 -0.22 7.88 20.90
N ILE A 424 0.31 8.95 21.50
CA ILE A 424 -0.06 9.34 22.87
C ILE A 424 -1.55 9.70 22.93
N LEU A 425 -2.03 10.51 21.99
CA LEU A 425 -3.39 11.03 22.01
C LEU A 425 -4.46 9.96 21.74
N LEU A 426 -4.16 9.00 20.86
CA LEU A 426 -5.17 8.05 20.36
C LEU A 426 -5.13 6.69 21.03
N LEU A 427 -3.97 6.27 21.56
CA LEU A 427 -3.87 5.02 22.32
C LEU A 427 -3.98 5.27 23.83
N GLY A 428 -3.49 6.43 24.29
CA GLY A 428 -3.44 6.80 25.71
C GLY A 428 -4.72 7.36 26.28
N LYS A 429 -4.65 7.78 27.55
CA LYS A 429 -5.73 8.56 28.18
C LYS A 429 -5.75 9.97 27.59
N PRO A 430 -6.94 10.59 27.44
CA PRO A 430 -7.03 11.98 27.02
C PRO A 430 -6.36 12.87 28.07
N LEU A 431 -5.18 13.38 27.75
CA LEU A 431 -4.39 14.25 28.59
C LEU A 431 -4.00 15.50 27.80
N PRO A 432 -3.93 16.67 28.45
CA PRO A 432 -3.29 17.83 27.85
C PRO A 432 -1.82 17.48 27.55
N LEU A 433 -1.41 17.65 26.30
CA LEU A 433 -0.04 17.37 25.86
C LEU A 433 0.79 18.66 25.87
N LEU A 434 1.90 18.65 26.61
CA LEU A 434 2.86 19.76 26.63
C LEU A 434 3.99 19.51 25.62
N ILE A 435 4.07 20.35 24.59
CA ILE A 435 5.19 20.35 23.64
C ILE A 435 6.21 21.41 24.10
N TYR A 436 7.40 20.98 24.50
CA TYR A 436 8.46 21.85 25.01
C TYR A 436 9.78 21.67 24.23
N GLY A 437 10.68 22.65 24.36
CA GLY A 437 11.98 22.63 23.68
C GLY A 437 12.50 24.05 23.43
N MET A 438 13.72 24.17 22.91
CA MET A 438 14.35 25.45 22.65
C MET A 438 13.50 26.37 21.76
N SER A 439 13.63 27.68 21.95
CA SER A 439 13.02 28.68 21.06
C SER A 439 13.54 28.51 19.63
N GLY A 440 12.68 28.79 18.64
CA GLY A 440 13.04 28.69 17.21
C GLY A 440 13.11 27.27 16.63
N ILE A 441 12.93 26.21 17.42
CA ILE A 441 13.04 24.81 16.92
C ILE A 441 11.84 24.35 16.06
N GLY A 442 10.83 25.20 15.88
CA GLY A 442 9.67 24.93 15.03
C GLY A 442 8.44 24.34 15.74
N LYS A 443 8.28 24.50 17.07
CA LYS A 443 7.12 23.98 17.82
C LYS A 443 5.77 24.49 17.28
N THR A 444 5.64 25.81 17.08
CA THR A 444 4.44 26.42 16.48
C THR A 444 4.19 25.94 15.05
N ALA A 445 5.26 25.72 14.26
CA ALA A 445 5.12 25.16 12.91
C ALA A 445 4.62 23.71 12.93
N LEU A 446 5.11 22.89 13.88
CA LEU A 446 4.60 21.53 14.14
C LEU A 446 3.12 21.55 14.53
N LEU A 447 2.76 22.39 15.48
CA LEU A 447 1.38 22.56 15.93
C LEU A 447 0.42 22.96 14.78
N ASN A 448 0.81 23.96 13.98
CA ASN A 448 0.03 24.38 12.80
C ASN A 448 -0.08 23.27 11.76
N HIS A 449 1.00 22.49 11.56
CA HIS A 449 0.97 21.33 10.69
C HIS A 449 -0.02 20.28 11.19
N LEU A 450 0.06 19.88 12.46
CA LEU A 450 -0.86 18.91 13.09
C LEU A 450 -2.32 19.34 12.95
N CYS A 451 -2.63 20.61 13.24
CA CYS A 451 -3.97 21.16 13.05
C CYS A 451 -4.49 20.96 11.63
N SER A 452 -3.72 21.41 10.63
CA SER A 452 -4.10 21.30 9.23
C SER A 452 -4.21 19.84 8.77
N TRP A 453 -3.30 18.99 9.23
CA TRP A 453 -3.21 17.59 8.83
C TRP A 453 -4.32 16.75 9.44
N TRP A 454 -4.57 16.89 10.74
CA TRP A 454 -5.60 16.14 11.44
C TRP A 454 -7.00 16.52 10.98
N LYS A 455 -7.22 17.79 10.62
CA LYS A 455 -8.49 18.21 10.02
C LYS A 455 -8.65 17.61 8.63
N ALA A 456 -7.60 17.63 7.81
CA ALA A 456 -7.62 17.04 6.47
C ALA A 456 -7.81 15.51 6.48
N SER A 457 -7.26 14.81 7.48
CA SER A 457 -7.39 13.36 7.61
C SER A 457 -8.64 12.91 8.38
N GLY A 458 -9.49 13.83 8.83
CA GLY A 458 -10.68 13.54 9.65
C GLY A 458 -10.37 13.03 11.07
N MET A 459 -9.15 13.22 11.57
CA MET A 459 -8.80 12.90 12.96
C MET A 459 -9.46 13.89 13.94
N ILE A 460 -9.61 15.15 13.50
CA ILE A 460 -10.36 16.18 14.22
C ILE A 460 -11.36 16.81 13.26
N GLU A 461 -12.48 17.28 13.81
CA GLU A 461 -13.52 17.98 13.07
C GLU A 461 -13.26 19.48 13.07
N ASP A 462 -12.84 20.01 14.23
CA ASP A 462 -12.53 21.42 14.36
C ASP A 462 -11.39 21.71 15.34
N ALA A 463 -10.77 22.88 15.17
CA ALA A 463 -9.61 23.30 15.93
C ALA A 463 -9.60 24.80 16.21
N ILE A 464 -9.10 25.16 17.38
CA ILE A 464 -8.84 26.55 17.76
C ILE A 464 -7.38 26.71 18.20
N HIS A 465 -6.74 27.80 17.75
CA HIS A 465 -5.39 28.16 18.14
C HIS A 465 -5.40 29.45 18.93
N ILE A 466 -4.99 29.36 20.19
CA ILE A 466 -4.95 30.44 21.17
C ILE A 466 -3.49 30.81 21.41
N HIS A 467 -3.09 32.00 20.95
CA HIS A 467 -1.77 32.58 21.22
C HIS A 467 -1.85 33.46 22.46
N LEU A 468 -1.22 33.04 23.56
CA LEU A 468 -1.37 33.72 24.83
C LEU A 468 -0.78 35.14 24.85
N SER A 469 0.28 35.41 24.07
CA SER A 469 0.86 36.75 23.89
C SER A 469 -0.09 37.78 23.28
N LEU A 470 -1.16 37.36 22.60
CA LEU A 470 -2.18 38.26 22.06
C LEU A 470 -3.30 38.57 23.05
N SER A 471 -3.30 37.92 24.23
CA SER A 471 -4.41 37.91 25.18
C SER A 471 -3.98 38.24 26.62
N GLU A 472 -2.95 39.06 26.79
CA GLU A 472 -2.49 39.48 28.12
C GLU A 472 -3.41 40.53 28.80
N PRO A 473 -3.64 40.41 30.13
CA PRO A 473 -3.23 39.30 31.00
C PRO A 473 -4.11 38.05 30.81
N PHE A 474 -3.54 36.86 31.02
CA PHE A 474 -4.28 35.60 30.97
C PHE A 474 -5.53 35.66 31.87
N ASN A 475 -6.70 35.45 31.27
CA ASN A 475 -7.99 35.40 31.96
C ASN A 475 -8.73 34.13 31.52
N LYS A 476 -9.01 33.24 32.49
CA LYS A 476 -9.75 32.00 32.28
C LYS A 476 -11.10 32.24 31.60
N ASP A 477 -11.85 33.26 32.04
CA ASP A 477 -13.19 33.54 31.54
C ASP A 477 -13.14 34.03 30.09
N ASN A 478 -12.10 34.79 29.72
CA ASN A 478 -11.87 35.20 28.34
C ASN A 478 -11.57 33.96 27.46
N MET A 479 -10.72 33.05 27.93
CA MET A 479 -10.42 31.81 27.21
C MET A 479 -11.69 30.95 27.02
N ILE A 480 -12.50 30.76 28.06
CA ILE A 480 -13.77 30.03 27.96
C ILE A 480 -14.73 30.71 26.97
N GLN A 481 -14.84 32.05 27.00
CA GLN A 481 -15.65 32.77 26.02
C GLN A 481 -15.13 32.61 24.58
N GLN A 482 -13.82 32.57 24.37
CA GLN A 482 -13.25 32.31 23.05
C GLN A 482 -13.59 30.89 22.57
N LEU A 483 -13.49 29.88 23.44
CA LEU A 483 -13.89 28.50 23.12
C LEU A 483 -15.39 28.42 22.79
N GLN A 484 -16.24 29.05 23.61
CA GLN A 484 -17.69 29.10 23.37
C GLN A 484 -18.02 29.77 22.04
N ARG A 485 -17.44 30.93 21.74
CA ARG A 485 -17.68 31.64 20.46
C ARG A 485 -17.23 30.83 19.25
N HIS A 486 -16.18 30.03 19.38
CA HIS A 486 -15.64 29.23 18.29
C HIS A 486 -16.46 27.95 18.05
N PHE A 487 -16.66 27.14 19.09
CA PHE A 487 -17.30 25.83 18.96
C PHE A 487 -18.83 25.87 19.05
N VAL A 488 -19.39 26.87 19.76
CA VAL A 488 -20.84 27.00 20.00
C VAL A 488 -21.30 28.44 19.72
N PRO A 489 -21.17 28.94 18.47
CA PRO A 489 -21.40 30.36 18.14
C PRO A 489 -22.85 30.84 18.38
N ASN A 490 -23.81 29.91 18.50
CA ASN A 490 -25.23 30.19 18.64
C ASN A 490 -25.78 30.01 20.07
N SER A 491 -24.95 29.68 21.08
CA SER A 491 -25.42 29.65 22.46
C SER A 491 -25.65 31.05 22.98
N THR A 492 -26.70 31.23 23.78
CA THR A 492 -26.93 32.48 24.53
C THR A 492 -25.74 32.69 25.46
N LEU A 493 -25.00 33.78 25.25
CA LEU A 493 -23.77 34.18 25.95
C LEU A 493 -24.03 34.57 27.42
N ASP A 494 -24.67 33.70 28.20
CA ASP A 494 -24.61 33.79 29.66
C ASP A 494 -23.28 33.17 30.09
N SER A 495 -22.38 34.02 30.60
CA SER A 495 -20.93 33.77 30.74
C SER A 495 -20.52 32.65 31.69
N GLU A 496 -21.47 31.92 32.28
CA GLU A 496 -21.20 30.84 33.24
C GLU A 496 -21.66 29.46 32.76
N ASP A 497 -22.48 29.35 31.71
CA ASP A 497 -22.98 28.05 31.26
C ASP A 497 -22.00 27.36 30.29
N THR A 498 -21.18 26.48 30.85
CA THR A 498 -20.23 25.66 30.10
C THR A 498 -20.84 24.34 29.61
N CYS A 499 -22.08 23.99 29.98
CA CYS A 499 -22.71 22.71 29.62
C CYS A 499 -22.77 22.50 28.11
N SER A 500 -23.15 23.53 27.35
CA SER A 500 -23.19 23.45 25.88
C SER A 500 -21.83 23.16 25.23
N LEU A 501 -20.74 23.66 25.82
CA LEU A 501 -19.38 23.41 25.34
C LEU A 501 -18.94 21.97 25.68
N TYR A 502 -19.30 21.46 26.86
CA TYR A 502 -19.05 20.07 27.23
C TYR A 502 -19.83 19.09 26.33
N GLU A 503 -21.11 19.32 26.09
CA GLU A 503 -21.93 18.52 25.17
C GLU A 503 -21.33 18.51 23.75
N HIS A 504 -20.79 19.63 23.29
CA HIS A 504 -20.09 19.70 22.01
C HIS A 504 -18.82 18.84 22.00
N PHE A 505 -17.98 18.93 23.03
CA PHE A 505 -16.75 18.13 23.13
C PHE A 505 -17.01 16.64 23.38
N GLU A 506 -18.15 16.25 23.95
CA GLU A 506 -18.55 14.85 24.05
C GLU A 506 -18.95 14.24 22.69
N SER A 507 -19.39 15.08 21.75
CA SER A 507 -19.92 14.65 20.45
C SER A 507 -18.95 14.87 19.27
N HIS A 508 -17.97 15.76 19.41
CA HIS A 508 -17.08 16.17 18.32
C HIS A 508 -15.59 16.03 18.71
N LYS A 509 -14.78 15.57 17.76
CA LYS A 509 -13.31 15.50 17.95
C LYS A 509 -12.69 16.88 17.76
N CYS A 510 -12.41 17.59 18.86
CA CYS A 510 -11.89 18.96 18.82
C CYS A 510 -10.42 19.05 19.26
N LEU A 511 -9.65 19.95 18.63
CA LEU A 511 -8.28 20.29 19.04
C LEU A 511 -8.21 21.70 19.61
N ILE A 512 -7.69 21.83 20.83
CA ILE A 512 -7.40 23.13 21.46
C ILE A 512 -5.89 23.28 21.56
N MET A 513 -5.35 24.27 20.84
CA MET A 513 -3.92 24.57 20.86
C MET A 513 -3.68 25.85 21.65
N ILE A 514 -2.88 25.74 22.71
CA ILE A 514 -2.45 26.87 23.53
C ILE A 514 -0.96 27.06 23.29
N ASP A 515 -0.60 28.16 22.64
CA ASP A 515 0.79 28.48 22.29
C ASP A 515 1.30 29.66 23.12
N ASP A 516 2.63 29.76 23.22
CA ASP A 516 3.33 30.82 23.96
C ASP A 516 2.99 30.85 25.46
N LEU A 517 3.05 29.68 26.10
CA LEU A 517 2.86 29.51 27.55
C LEU A 517 3.83 30.35 28.39
N ASP A 518 5.01 30.69 27.86
CA ASP A 518 5.98 31.55 28.54
C ASP A 518 5.47 33.00 28.67
N SER A 519 4.70 33.49 27.68
CA SER A 519 4.01 34.79 27.76
C SER A 519 2.83 34.77 28.72
N ALA A 520 2.31 33.58 29.04
CA ALA A 520 1.31 33.43 30.09
C ALA A 520 1.85 33.74 31.49
N ASN A 521 3.18 33.99 31.64
CA ASN A 521 3.90 34.28 32.87
C ASN A 521 2.95 34.78 33.93
N PHE A 522 2.53 33.83 34.75
CA PHE A 522 1.64 34.03 35.89
C PHE A 522 2.19 35.22 36.62
N ASN A 523 1.46 36.34 36.60
CA ASN A 523 1.83 37.51 37.37
C ASN A 523 2.22 37.01 38.76
N ARG A 524 3.51 37.10 39.09
CA ARG A 524 3.97 37.11 40.46
C ARG A 524 3.24 38.28 41.11
N GLN A 525 2.13 37.99 41.76
CA GLN A 525 1.58 38.79 42.85
C GLN A 525 1.42 37.89 44.05
#